data_AF-A0A074LEH3-F1
#
_entry.id   AF-A0A074LEH3-F1
#
_cell.length_a   1.000
_cell.length_b   1.000
_cell.length_c   1.000
_cell.angle_alpha   90.00
_cell.angle_beta   90.00
_cell.angle_gamma   90.00
#
_symmetry.space_group_name_H-M   'P 1'
#
loop_
_entity.id
_entity.type
_entity.pdbx_description
1 polymer ?
#
loop_
_entity_poly.entity_id
_entity_poly.type
_entity_poly.pdbx_seq_one_letter_code
_entity_poly.pdbx_strand_id
1 'polypeptide(L)'
;MKKYGLLIVCFLMLTGGPLLAQSRSSNDTIIVRNDDFRKAEKDLKKAEKDRKAYQKEIKKLDKATDRLRKYVVKFEADQRKGKLSPIEIGKRERKIKDQEKKINKIQKRIDKMDKKKRKSRT
;
A
#
# COMPACT_ATOMS: atom_id res chain seq x y z
N MET A 1 -33.95 68.96 -38.47
CA MET A 1 -32.55 69.16 -38.91
C MET A 1 -31.62 69.10 -37.70
N LYS A 2 -30.66 68.18 -37.77
CA LYS A 2 -29.39 67.99 -37.02
C LYS A 2 -29.13 68.88 -35.78
N LYS A 3 -29.21 68.28 -34.59
CA LYS A 3 -28.36 68.60 -33.42
C LYS A 3 -28.06 67.33 -32.60
N TYR A 4 -27.42 66.34 -33.22
CA TYR A 4 -26.76 65.23 -32.54
C TYR A 4 -25.28 65.35 -32.87
N GLY A 5 -24.50 66.00 -32.01
CA GLY A 5 -23.09 66.26 -32.32
C GLY A 5 -22.29 66.95 -31.23
N LEU A 6 -22.74 66.93 -29.97
CA LEU A 6 -21.97 67.50 -28.85
C LEU A 6 -22.38 66.89 -27.51
N LEU A 7 -22.44 65.56 -27.43
CA LEU A 7 -22.67 64.84 -26.18
C LEU A 7 -22.00 63.45 -26.19
N ILE A 8 -20.84 63.36 -26.87
CA ILE A 8 -19.97 62.19 -26.93
C ILE A 8 -18.56 62.66 -26.56
N VAL A 9 -18.35 63.18 -25.34
CA VAL A 9 -17.00 63.39 -24.75
C VAL A 9 -17.03 63.35 -23.20
N CYS A 10 -18.18 63.53 -22.51
CA CYS A 10 -18.21 63.66 -21.03
C CYS A 10 -18.64 62.41 -20.22
N PHE A 11 -18.73 61.22 -20.81
CA PHE A 11 -19.04 59.99 -20.05
C PHE A 11 -17.92 58.94 -20.11
N LEU A 12 -16.67 59.42 -20.14
CA LEU A 12 -15.46 58.61 -20.24
C LEU A 12 -14.54 58.70 -18.99
N MET A 13 -15.01 59.26 -17.87
CA MET A 13 -14.14 59.53 -16.71
C MET A 13 -14.80 59.45 -15.32
N LEU A 14 -15.88 58.71 -15.10
CA LEU A 14 -16.45 58.49 -13.76
C LEU A 14 -17.44 57.31 -13.92
N THR A 15 -17.20 56.07 -13.51
CA THR A 15 -16.71 55.54 -12.23
C THR A 15 -16.23 54.11 -12.52
N GLY A 16 -14.95 53.79 -12.31
CA GLY A 16 -14.51 53.37 -10.99
C GLY A 16 -14.92 51.93 -10.64
N GLY A 17 -14.86 50.99 -11.58
CA GLY A 17 -14.86 49.57 -11.22
C GLY A 17 -13.48 49.19 -10.69
N PRO A 18 -13.30 48.83 -9.41
CA PRO A 18 -12.09 48.12 -9.05
C PRO A 18 -12.17 46.75 -9.71
N LEU A 19 -11.44 46.59 -10.81
CA LEU A 19 -10.88 45.29 -11.18
C LEU A 19 -10.01 44.83 -10.00
N LEU A 20 -10.63 44.24 -8.98
CA LEU A 20 -9.99 43.28 -8.09
C LEU A 20 -9.90 41.94 -8.82
N ALA A 21 -9.30 41.98 -10.02
CA ALA A 21 -8.82 40.79 -10.68
C ALA A 21 -7.39 40.54 -10.17
N GLN A 22 -7.24 39.41 -9.49
CA GLN A 22 -6.03 38.60 -9.44
C GLN A 22 -4.77 39.25 -8.84
N SER A 23 -4.67 39.20 -7.52
CA SER A 23 -3.37 39.09 -6.84
C SER A 23 -3.49 38.25 -5.55
N ARG A 24 -4.12 37.09 -5.68
CA ARG A 24 -3.88 35.92 -4.82
C ARG A 24 -3.80 34.74 -5.79
N SER A 25 -3.01 33.71 -5.48
CA SER A 25 -2.85 32.51 -6.33
C SER A 25 -1.80 32.61 -7.44
N SER A 26 -0.54 32.76 -7.03
CA SER A 26 0.55 32.07 -7.73
C SER A 26 1.47 31.39 -6.72
N ASN A 27 1.77 32.04 -5.59
CA ASN A 27 2.53 31.41 -4.51
C ASN A 27 1.76 30.27 -3.81
N ASP A 28 0.49 30.47 -3.45
CA ASP A 28 -0.32 29.42 -2.80
C ASP A 28 -0.51 28.20 -3.72
N THR A 29 -0.70 28.42 -5.03
CA THR A 29 -0.86 27.36 -6.02
C THR A 29 0.44 26.57 -6.23
N ILE A 30 1.60 27.23 -6.18
CA ILE A 30 2.93 26.58 -6.28
C ILE A 30 3.27 25.80 -4.99
N ILE A 31 2.93 26.34 -3.81
CA ILE A 31 3.16 25.68 -2.52
C ILE A 31 2.25 24.44 -2.39
N VAL A 32 0.96 24.56 -2.69
CA VAL A 32 0.00 23.44 -2.66
C VAL A 32 0.41 22.33 -3.64
N ARG A 33 0.85 22.67 -4.86
CA ARG A 33 1.36 21.67 -5.82
C ARG A 33 2.58 20.93 -5.25
N ASN A 34 3.55 21.65 -4.68
CA ASN A 34 4.76 21.03 -4.13
C ASN A 34 4.46 20.09 -2.95
N ASP A 35 3.53 20.47 -2.07
CA ASP A 35 3.12 19.62 -0.95
C ASP A 35 2.35 18.38 -1.40
N ASP A 36 1.50 18.51 -2.41
CA ASP A 36 0.81 17.38 -3.04
C ASP A 36 1.79 16.41 -3.72
N PHE A 37 2.79 16.92 -4.45
CA PHE A 37 3.86 16.10 -5.04
C PHE A 37 4.67 15.36 -3.97
N ARG A 38 5.05 16.03 -2.88
CA ARG A 38 5.78 15.42 -1.75
C ARG A 38 4.95 14.35 -1.05
N LYS A 39 3.64 14.57 -0.91
CA LYS A 39 2.72 13.59 -0.31
C LYS A 39 2.57 12.36 -1.21
N ALA A 40 2.37 12.56 -2.51
CA ALA A 40 2.31 11.49 -3.50
C ALA A 40 3.60 10.66 -3.53
N GLU A 41 4.77 11.29 -3.44
CA GLU A 41 6.06 10.59 -3.38
C GLU A 41 6.20 9.73 -2.11
N LYS A 42 5.81 10.27 -0.95
CA LYS A 42 5.80 9.53 0.33
C LYS A 42 4.87 8.32 0.27
N ASP A 43 3.69 8.50 -0.30
CA ASP A 43 2.70 7.43 -0.44
C ASP A 43 3.17 6.34 -1.41
N LEU A 44 3.82 6.71 -2.51
CA LEU A 44 4.42 5.77 -3.46
C LEU A 44 5.55 4.96 -2.81
N LYS A 45 6.45 5.61 -2.07
CA LYS A 45 7.52 4.93 -1.30
C LYS A 45 6.93 3.97 -0.25
N LYS A 46 5.84 4.36 0.41
CA LYS A 46 5.14 3.51 1.38
C LYS A 46 4.49 2.30 0.72
N ALA A 47 3.81 2.49 -0.41
CA ALA A 47 3.21 1.42 -1.18
C ALA A 47 4.25 0.41 -1.69
N GLU A 48 5.42 0.88 -2.13
CA GLU A 48 6.51 0.01 -2.56
C GLU A 48 7.08 -0.81 -1.40
N LYS A 49 7.28 -0.19 -0.22
CA LYS A 49 7.71 -0.89 1.00
C LYS A 49 6.71 -1.96 1.42
N ASP A 50 5.42 -1.64 1.43
CA ASP A 50 4.35 -2.58 1.77
C ASP A 50 4.30 -3.75 0.77
N ARG A 51 4.46 -3.50 -0.54
CA ARG A 51 4.57 -4.54 -1.57
C ARG A 51 5.77 -5.46 -1.34
N LYS A 52 6.94 -4.89 -1.05
CA LYS A 52 8.16 -5.65 -0.76
C LYS A 52 8.00 -6.50 0.50
N ALA A 53 7.37 -5.97 1.55
CA ALA A 53 7.08 -6.70 2.78
C ALA A 53 6.14 -7.89 2.53
N TYR A 54 5.07 -7.67 1.76
CA TYR A 54 4.12 -8.71 1.37
C TYR A 54 4.81 -9.85 0.61
N GLN A 55 5.59 -9.52 -0.41
CA GLN A 55 6.36 -10.52 -1.17
C GLN A 55 7.34 -11.30 -0.29
N LYS A 56 7.96 -10.64 0.70
CA LYS A 56 8.84 -11.33 1.66
C LYS A 56 8.09 -12.34 2.51
N GLU A 57 6.89 -12.02 3.00
CA GLU A 57 6.10 -12.99 3.77
C GLU A 57 5.60 -14.15 2.90
N ILE A 58 5.18 -13.93 1.66
CA ILE A 58 4.86 -15.03 0.72
C ILE A 58 6.06 -15.96 0.55
N LYS A 59 7.25 -15.41 0.24
CA LYS A 59 8.47 -16.23 0.10
C LYS A 59 8.81 -17.01 1.38
N LYS A 60 8.51 -16.45 2.57
CA LYS A 60 8.69 -17.17 3.84
C LYS A 60 7.68 -18.30 3.98
N LEU A 61 6.43 -18.08 3.59
CA LEU A 61 5.38 -19.09 3.58
C LEU A 61 5.80 -20.26 2.68
N ASP A 62 6.16 -19.99 1.43
CA ASP A 62 6.57 -21.01 0.46
C ASP A 62 7.74 -21.86 0.99
N LYS A 63 8.78 -21.20 1.51
CA LYS A 63 9.94 -21.89 2.08
C LYS A 63 9.58 -22.71 3.32
N ALA A 64 8.67 -22.22 4.16
CA ALA A 64 8.25 -22.96 5.36
C ALA A 64 7.42 -24.19 4.99
N THR A 65 6.50 -24.05 4.03
CA THR A 65 5.68 -25.14 3.51
C THR A 65 6.51 -26.20 2.80
N ASP A 66 7.47 -25.81 1.96
CA ASP A 66 8.38 -26.76 1.28
C ASP A 66 9.24 -27.54 2.29
N ARG A 67 9.76 -26.86 3.32
CA ARG A 67 10.51 -27.51 4.40
C ARG A 67 9.65 -28.51 5.17
N LEU A 68 8.42 -28.14 5.51
CA LEU A 68 7.49 -29.04 6.19
C LEU A 68 7.17 -30.25 5.31
N ARG A 69 6.86 -30.04 4.04
CA ARG A 69 6.58 -31.12 3.08
C ARG A 69 7.74 -32.11 3.01
N LYS A 70 8.97 -31.63 2.80
CA LYS A 70 10.17 -32.49 2.77
C LYS A 70 10.37 -33.26 4.07
N TYR A 71 10.09 -32.61 5.20
CA TYR A 71 10.21 -33.23 6.51
C TYR A 71 9.18 -34.35 6.71
N VAL A 72 7.92 -34.11 6.35
CA VAL A 72 6.83 -35.10 6.43
C VAL A 72 7.12 -36.30 5.53
N VAL A 73 7.50 -36.08 4.27
CA VAL A 73 7.87 -37.17 3.35
C VAL A 73 8.99 -38.04 3.91
N LYS A 74 10.03 -37.43 4.49
CA LYS A 74 11.12 -38.18 5.12
C LYS A 74 10.64 -38.93 6.38
N PHE A 75 9.79 -38.30 7.18
CA PHE A 75 9.22 -38.92 8.37
C PHE A 75 8.38 -40.16 8.04
N GLU A 76 7.47 -40.06 7.08
CA GLU A 76 6.65 -41.18 6.61
C GLU A 76 7.51 -42.31 6.03
N ALA A 77 8.56 -41.96 5.26
CA ALA A 77 9.49 -42.94 4.72
C ALA A 77 10.29 -43.67 5.81
N ASP A 78 10.75 -42.96 6.84
CA ASP A 78 11.47 -43.55 7.98
C ASP A 78 10.52 -44.43 8.82
N GLN A 79 9.28 -44.00 9.04
CA GLN A 79 8.26 -44.74 9.78
C GLN A 79 7.89 -46.04 9.07
N ARG A 80 7.64 -45.98 7.75
CA ARG A 80 7.32 -47.17 6.94
C ARG A 80 8.43 -48.22 6.95
N LYS A 81 9.68 -47.77 7.04
CA LYS A 81 10.86 -48.64 7.13
C LYS A 81 11.11 -49.18 8.54
N GLY A 82 10.26 -48.86 9.52
CA GLY A 82 10.44 -49.26 10.93
C GLY A 82 11.68 -48.65 11.59
N LYS A 83 12.24 -47.55 11.03
CA LYS A 83 13.49 -46.95 11.51
C LYS A 83 13.32 -46.06 12.75
N LEU A 84 12.08 -45.86 13.19
CA LEU A 84 11.76 -44.91 14.25
C LEU A 84 11.18 -45.65 15.45
N SER A 85 11.74 -45.36 16.62
CA SER A 85 11.13 -45.75 17.89
C SER A 85 9.87 -44.91 18.16
N PRO A 86 8.93 -45.40 19.00
CA PRO A 86 7.74 -44.63 19.39
C PRO A 86 8.07 -43.25 19.97
N ILE A 87 9.17 -43.13 20.71
CA ILE A 87 9.64 -41.86 21.28
C ILE A 87 10.05 -40.89 20.16
N GLU A 88 10.75 -41.37 19.14
CA GLU A 88 11.15 -40.54 18.01
C GLU A 88 9.96 -40.11 17.16
N ILE A 89 8.99 -41.00 16.94
CA ILE A 89 7.72 -40.68 16.26
C ILE A 89 7.07 -39.48 16.96
N GLY A 90 6.86 -39.56 18.28
CA GLY A 90 6.27 -38.46 19.05
C GLY A 90 7.08 -37.15 18.98
N LYS A 91 8.42 -37.21 18.96
CA LYS A 91 9.26 -36.01 18.78
C LYS A 91 9.07 -35.39 17.40
N ARG A 92 9.01 -36.20 16.34
CA ARG A 92 8.85 -35.73 14.97
C ARG A 92 7.45 -35.15 14.72
N GLU A 93 6.40 -35.76 15.28
CA GLU A 93 5.03 -35.24 15.24
C GLU A 93 4.91 -33.87 15.93
N ARG A 94 5.51 -33.71 17.11
CA ARG A 94 5.56 -32.40 17.80
C ARG A 94 6.23 -31.34 16.93
N LYS A 95 7.33 -31.71 16.26
CA LYS A 95 8.06 -30.81 15.36
C LYS A 95 7.23 -30.42 14.13
N ILE A 96 6.46 -31.35 13.57
CA ILE A 96 5.50 -31.08 12.49
C ILE A 96 4.47 -30.05 12.97
N LYS A 97 3.82 -30.29 14.11
CA LYS A 97 2.82 -29.38 14.70
C LYS A 97 3.37 -27.98 14.95
N ASP A 98 4.62 -27.86 15.39
CA ASP A 98 5.26 -26.56 15.60
C ASP A 98 5.60 -25.84 14.29
N GLN A 99 5.94 -26.57 13.22
CA GLN A 99 6.12 -26.01 11.90
C GLN A 99 4.79 -25.54 11.30
N GLU A 100 3.71 -26.31 11.45
CA GLU A 100 2.35 -25.92 11.04
C GLU A 100 1.90 -24.63 11.75
N LYS A 101 2.13 -24.52 13.06
CA LYS A 101 1.85 -23.28 13.81
C LYS A 101 2.62 -22.08 13.25
N LYS A 102 3.88 -22.27 12.84
CA LYS A 102 4.68 -21.19 12.22
C LYS A 102 4.10 -20.79 10.87
N ILE A 103 3.75 -21.75 10.02
CA ILE A 103 3.09 -21.52 8.72
C ILE A 103 1.79 -20.73 8.92
N ASN A 104 0.94 -21.16 9.86
CA ASN A 104 -0.33 -20.49 10.15
C ASN A 104 -0.13 -19.04 10.65
N LYS A 105 0.90 -18.79 11.47
CA LYS A 105 1.27 -17.41 11.86
C LYS A 105 1.67 -16.54 10.67
N ILE A 106 2.40 -17.09 9.69
CA ILE A 106 2.78 -16.37 8.47
C ILE A 106 1.53 -16.09 7.62
N GLN A 107 0.67 -17.10 7.43
CA GLN A 107 -0.59 -16.95 6.70
C GLN A 107 -1.46 -15.83 7.29
N LYS A 108 -1.65 -15.82 8.61
CA LYS A 108 -2.40 -14.75 9.31
C LYS A 108 -1.81 -13.35 9.08
N ARG A 109 -0.49 -13.22 8.91
CA ARG A 109 0.14 -11.92 8.59
C ARG A 109 -0.16 -11.50 7.16
N ILE A 110 -0.09 -12.43 6.21
CA ILE A 110 -0.45 -12.21 4.81
C ILE A 110 -1.92 -11.78 4.71
N ASP A 111 -2.83 -12.51 5.37
CA ASP A 111 -4.26 -12.20 5.38
C ASP A 111 -4.56 -10.80 5.94
N LYS A 112 -3.84 -10.40 7.00
CA LYS A 112 -3.95 -9.04 7.56
C LYS A 112 -3.50 -7.98 6.56
N MET A 113 -2.40 -8.22 5.84
CA MET A 113 -1.93 -7.32 4.79
C MET A 113 -2.92 -7.22 3.62
N ASP A 114 -3.50 -8.35 3.21
CA ASP A 114 -4.52 -8.36 2.15
C ASP A 114 -5.81 -7.64 2.56
N LYS A 115 -6.27 -7.84 3.80
CA LYS A 115 -7.40 -7.07 4.36
C LYS A 115 -7.12 -5.57 4.38
N LYS A 116 -5.92 -5.16 4.80
CA LYS A 116 -5.50 -3.74 4.79
C LYS A 116 -5.53 -3.16 3.37
N LYS A 117 -5.00 -3.90 2.39
CA LYS A 117 -4.98 -3.50 0.97
C LYS A 117 -6.37 -3.42 0.33
N ARG A 118 -7.30 -4.28 0.74
CA ARG A 118 -8.71 -4.21 0.28
C ARG A 118 -9.41 -2.99 0.86
N LYS A 119 -9.24 -2.73 2.16
CA LYS A 119 -9.82 -1.55 2.83
C LYS A 119 -9.29 -0.21 2.29
N SER A 120 -8.07 -0.17 1.77
CA SER A 120 -7.53 1.04 1.15
C SER A 120 -7.97 1.26 -0.31
N ARG A 121 -8.77 0.35 -0.89
CA ARG A 121 -9.28 0.44 -2.27
C ARG A 121 -10.77 0.78 -2.34
N THR A 122 -11.52 0.51 -1.28
CA THR A 122 -12.88 1.01 -1.00
C THR A 122 -12.80 2.34 -0.30
#